data_AF-A0A975RAU6-F1
#
_entry.id   AF-A0A975RAU6-F1
#
_cell.length_a   1.000
_cell.length_b   1.000
_cell.length_c   1.000
_cell.angle_alpha   90.00
_cell.angle_beta   90.00
_cell.angle_gamma   90.00
#
_symmetry.space_group_name_H-M   'P 1'
#
loop_
_entity.id
_entity.type
_entity.pdbx_description
1 polymer ?
#
loop_
_entity_poly.entity_id
_entity_poly.type
_entity_poly.pdbx_seq_one_letter_code
_entity_poly.pdbx_strand_id
1 'polypeptide(L)'
;MPRLAVRKEDSWRELRVSSSGKAVLVVDFDFTGRPEANFGHFLELLELDRGIWQTTQPPAAAREPVPAERYLDFWSQLPEAATGRVQALLGYCVGGAFLPALADRLEQAQDEPIDLVLFDPEPVTVASLHDDFRKTVDLMSALSADEKTDLVANAREICVPEAEFTSAARKVSDLYRDAVGTAFARLGLDESLSEEFVQVFQSYVSYLAAAAELSPQDGWGRGVALTSRESSPGAVHAAEELNFLVRPGDLLGDPRVAEAVSRILR
;
A
#
# COMPACT_ATOMS: atom_id res chain seq x y z
N MET A 1 24.61 9.25 5.70
CA MET A 1 24.49 8.69 4.35
C MET A 1 23.66 9.64 3.50
N PRO A 2 24.05 9.98 2.27
CA PRO A 2 23.22 10.79 1.41
C PRO A 2 22.04 9.93 0.94
N ARG A 3 20.81 10.34 1.29
CA ARG A 3 19.60 9.79 0.66
C ARG A 3 19.71 10.09 -0.83
N LEU A 4 19.83 9.06 -1.67
CA LEU A 4 19.63 9.20 -3.10
C LEU A 4 18.23 9.81 -3.30
N ALA A 5 18.19 11.02 -3.86
CA ALA A 5 16.94 11.69 -4.17
C ALA A 5 16.23 10.87 -5.26
N VAL A 6 15.15 10.20 -4.88
CA VAL A 6 14.23 9.55 -5.81
C VAL A 6 13.71 10.63 -6.75
N ARG A 7 13.85 10.47 -8.07
CA ARG A 7 13.20 11.39 -8.98
C ARG A 7 11.70 11.14 -8.88
N LYS A 8 10.90 12.20 -8.96
CA LYS A 8 9.43 12.13 -8.83
C LYS A 8 8.75 11.20 -9.87
N GLU A 9 9.51 10.66 -10.80
CA GLU A 9 9.08 9.80 -11.91
C GLU A 9 9.55 8.33 -11.77
N ASP A 10 10.43 8.03 -10.80
CA ASP A 10 10.95 6.68 -10.63
C ASP A 10 9.88 5.82 -9.93
N SER A 11 9.54 4.67 -10.50
CA SER A 11 8.53 3.74 -9.98
C SER A 11 8.93 2.96 -8.73
N TRP A 12 10.23 3.03 -8.38
CA TRP A 12 10.83 2.31 -7.27
C TRP A 12 11.81 3.18 -6.49
N ARG A 13 11.73 3.11 -5.16
CA ARG A 13 12.70 3.68 -4.22
C ARG A 13 13.57 2.55 -3.66
N GLU A 14 14.89 2.69 -3.76
CA GLU A 14 15.81 1.75 -3.11
C GLU A 14 15.76 1.95 -1.59
N LEU A 15 15.47 0.88 -0.85
CA LEU A 15 15.54 0.84 0.61
C LEU A 15 16.85 0.25 1.12
N ARG A 16 17.42 -0.71 0.40
CA ARG A 16 18.67 -1.38 0.76
C ARG A 16 19.44 -1.82 -0.48
N VAL A 17 20.72 -1.44 -0.54
CA VAL A 17 21.68 -1.93 -1.55
C VAL A 17 22.18 -3.32 -1.14
N SER A 18 22.47 -4.19 -2.10
CA SER A 18 23.09 -5.50 -1.87
C SER A 18 24.12 -5.84 -2.93
N SER A 19 25.11 -6.65 -2.57
CA SER A 19 26.11 -7.22 -3.48
C SER A 19 25.69 -8.56 -4.10
N SER A 20 24.59 -9.17 -3.63
CA SER A 20 24.17 -10.50 -4.08
C SER A 20 23.71 -10.56 -5.54
N GLY A 21 23.40 -9.40 -6.13
CA GLY A 21 22.79 -9.31 -7.46
C GLY A 21 21.35 -9.82 -7.52
N LYS A 22 20.69 -10.04 -6.38
CA LYS A 22 19.30 -10.50 -6.27
C LYS A 22 18.44 -9.41 -5.62
N ALA A 23 17.20 -9.28 -6.07
CA ALA A 23 16.28 -8.23 -5.65
C ALA A 23 14.98 -8.77 -5.05
N VAL A 24 14.45 -8.04 -4.09
CA VAL A 24 13.10 -8.22 -3.54
C VAL A 24 12.36 -6.90 -3.70
N LEU A 25 11.17 -6.96 -4.25
CA LEU A 25 10.34 -5.78 -4.43
C LEU A 25 9.21 -5.76 -3.41
N VAL A 26 8.88 -4.58 -2.95
CA VAL A 26 7.90 -4.32 -1.90
C VAL A 26 6.82 -3.41 -2.46
N VAL A 27 5.58 -3.86 -2.43
CA VAL A 27 4.40 -3.11 -2.84
C VAL A 27 3.65 -2.64 -1.60
N ASP A 28 3.68 -1.33 -1.36
CA ASP A 28 3.01 -0.67 -0.25
C ASP A 28 2.67 0.78 -0.63
N PHE A 29 1.65 1.33 0.00
CA PHE A 29 1.40 2.77 -0.01
C PHE A 29 2.11 3.41 1.18
N ASP A 30 3.39 3.76 1.00
CA ASP A 30 4.19 4.39 2.04
C ASP A 30 3.80 5.87 2.21
N PHE A 31 2.98 6.15 3.22
CA PHE A 31 2.68 7.51 3.65
C PHE A 31 3.42 7.86 4.93
N THR A 32 4.13 8.99 4.91
CA THR A 32 4.82 9.52 6.08
C THR A 32 3.82 9.99 7.13
N GLY A 33 3.90 9.44 8.35
CA GLY A 33 3.04 9.83 9.47
C GLY A 33 1.97 8.79 9.85
N ARG A 34 1.93 7.64 9.16
CA ARG A 34 1.11 6.50 9.60
C ARG A 34 1.64 5.94 10.94
N PRO A 35 0.77 5.58 11.90
CA PRO A 35 1.19 5.02 13.19
C PRO A 35 1.71 3.58 13.09
N GLU A 36 1.41 2.86 12.01
CA GLU A 36 1.78 1.47 11.81
C GLU A 36 3.25 1.29 11.40
N ALA A 37 3.83 0.16 11.81
CA ALA A 37 5.13 -0.29 11.32
C ALA A 37 5.14 -0.35 9.78
N ASN A 38 6.30 -0.03 9.20
CA ASN A 38 6.50 0.00 7.76
C ASN A 38 7.71 -0.82 7.34
N PHE A 39 7.93 -0.94 6.04
CA PHE A 39 9.07 -1.71 5.53
C PHE A 39 10.43 -1.14 5.94
N GLY A 40 10.52 0.14 6.34
CA GLY A 40 11.71 0.67 6.98
C GLY A 40 12.04 -0.07 8.29
N HIS A 41 11.05 -0.22 9.18
CA HIS A 41 11.18 -0.98 10.43
C HIS A 41 11.48 -2.46 10.17
N PHE A 42 10.77 -3.05 9.21
CA PHE A 42 10.98 -4.45 8.82
C PHE A 42 12.42 -4.73 8.37
N LEU A 43 13.02 -3.80 7.64
CA LEU A 43 14.39 -3.96 7.13
C LEU A 43 15.47 -3.85 8.19
N GLU A 44 15.19 -3.23 9.33
CA GLU A 44 16.09 -3.24 10.49
C GLU A 44 16.20 -4.64 11.12
N LEU A 45 15.19 -5.48 10.89
CA LEU A 45 15.06 -6.83 11.44
C LEU A 45 15.40 -7.93 10.41
N LEU A 46 15.31 -7.62 9.11
CA LEU A 46 15.43 -8.60 8.04
C LEU A 46 16.89 -8.98 7.74
N GLU A 47 17.29 -10.17 8.18
CA GLU A 47 18.58 -10.80 7.87
C GLU A 47 18.58 -11.48 6.48
N LEU A 48 18.63 -10.66 5.43
CA LEU A 48 18.62 -11.12 4.04
C LEU A 48 19.54 -10.25 3.17
N ASP A 49 20.58 -10.83 2.57
CA ASP A 49 21.46 -10.10 1.64
C ASP A 49 20.82 -10.00 0.25
N ARG A 50 19.88 -9.06 0.09
CA ARG A 50 19.15 -8.77 -1.15
C ARG A 50 18.91 -7.28 -1.31
N GLY A 51 18.92 -6.81 -2.55
CA GLY A 51 18.55 -5.44 -2.88
C GLY A 51 17.05 -5.28 -2.65
N ILE A 52 16.64 -4.28 -1.87
CA ILE A 52 15.23 -4.08 -1.52
C ILE A 52 14.73 -2.78 -2.14
N TRP A 53 13.64 -2.88 -2.87
CA TRP A 53 13.01 -1.76 -3.59
C TRP A 53 11.54 -1.65 -3.19
N GLN A 54 11.07 -0.44 -2.95
CA GLN A 54 9.68 -0.18 -2.60
C GLN A 54 9.00 0.67 -3.66
N THR A 55 7.75 0.34 -3.97
CA THR A 55 6.94 1.10 -4.94
C THR A 55 6.84 2.57 -4.56
N THR A 56 6.98 3.45 -5.55
CA THR A 56 6.41 4.80 -5.50
C THR A 56 5.07 4.79 -6.24
N GLN A 57 4.26 5.83 -6.06
CA GLN A 57 2.95 5.91 -6.72
C GLN A 57 3.07 6.65 -8.06
N PRO A 58 2.31 6.25 -9.12
CA PRO A 58 2.29 6.97 -10.37
C PRO A 58 1.94 8.46 -10.15
N PRO A 59 2.70 9.43 -10.70
CA PRO A 59 2.44 10.85 -10.46
C PRO A 59 1.03 11.32 -10.85
N ALA A 60 0.42 10.65 -11.84
CA ALA A 60 -0.95 10.94 -12.27
C ALA A 60 -2.01 10.62 -11.21
N ALA A 61 -1.75 9.65 -10.33
CA ALA A 61 -2.68 9.21 -9.28
C ALA A 61 -3.03 10.33 -8.29
N ALA A 62 -2.14 11.31 -8.12
CA ALA A 62 -2.38 12.49 -7.29
C ALA A 62 -3.44 13.45 -7.86
N ARG A 63 -3.87 13.26 -9.11
CA ARG A 63 -4.78 14.19 -9.81
C ARG A 63 -6.06 13.52 -10.27
N GLU A 64 -5.95 12.30 -10.76
CA GLU A 64 -7.06 11.54 -11.32
C GLU A 64 -6.92 10.04 -10.97
N PRO A 65 -8.04 9.29 -10.96
CA PRO A 65 -8.00 7.84 -10.82
C PRO A 65 -7.18 7.20 -11.95
N VAL A 66 -6.21 6.37 -11.57
CA VAL A 66 -5.37 5.60 -12.48
C VAL A 66 -5.80 4.13 -12.44
N PRO A 67 -6.08 3.47 -13.58
CA PRO A 67 -6.51 2.07 -13.59
C PRO A 67 -5.36 1.11 -13.24
N ALA A 68 -5.70 -0.10 -12.81
CA ALA A 68 -4.74 -1.10 -12.32
C ALA A 68 -3.61 -1.40 -13.33
N GLU A 69 -3.97 -1.53 -14.60
CA GLU A 69 -3.05 -1.78 -15.71
C GLU A 69 -1.91 -0.74 -15.76
N ARG A 70 -2.22 0.54 -15.47
CA ARG A 70 -1.24 1.63 -15.53
C ARG A 70 -0.32 1.65 -14.30
N TYR A 71 -0.80 1.20 -13.15
CA TYR A 71 0.07 0.93 -11.99
C TYR A 71 1.04 -0.20 -12.29
N LEU A 72 0.54 -1.31 -12.86
CA LEU A 72 1.37 -2.44 -13.22
C LEU A 72 2.39 -2.06 -14.30
N ASP A 73 2.01 -1.30 -15.33
CA ASP A 73 2.94 -0.77 -16.35
C ASP A 73 4.04 0.07 -15.73
N PHE A 74 3.67 0.95 -14.80
CA PHE A 74 4.61 1.83 -14.11
C PHE A 74 5.59 1.04 -13.24
N TRP A 75 5.11 0.09 -12.44
CA TRP A 75 5.95 -0.74 -11.58
C TRP A 75 6.72 -1.83 -12.34
N SER A 76 6.31 -2.20 -13.55
CA SER A 76 7.10 -3.10 -14.41
C SER A 76 8.38 -2.44 -14.92
N GLN A 77 8.51 -1.11 -14.82
CA GLN A 77 9.73 -0.37 -15.16
C GLN A 77 10.75 -0.49 -14.03
N LEU A 78 11.43 -1.64 -13.96
CA LEU A 78 12.40 -1.92 -12.90
C LEU A 78 13.68 -1.07 -13.03
N PRO A 79 14.30 -0.70 -11.90
CA PRO A 79 15.68 -0.19 -11.89
C PRO A 79 16.64 -1.22 -12.46
N GLU A 80 17.71 -0.78 -13.15
CA GLU A 80 18.72 -1.65 -13.76
C GLU A 80 19.34 -2.66 -12.77
N ALA A 81 19.49 -2.25 -11.51
CA ALA A 81 19.99 -3.12 -10.45
C ALA A 81 19.06 -4.32 -10.15
N ALA A 82 17.75 -4.18 -10.38
CA ALA A 82 16.73 -5.19 -10.12
C ALA A 82 16.28 -5.96 -11.38
N THR A 83 16.50 -5.44 -12.58
CA THR A 83 16.07 -6.07 -13.83
C THR A 83 16.63 -7.49 -13.98
N GLY A 84 15.74 -8.47 -14.23
CA GLY A 84 16.08 -9.88 -14.42
C GLY A 84 16.63 -10.59 -13.18
N ARG A 85 16.38 -10.03 -11.99
CA ARG A 85 16.98 -10.47 -10.71
C ARG A 85 15.95 -10.52 -9.58
N VAL A 86 14.66 -10.38 -9.89
CA VAL A 86 13.61 -10.29 -8.87
C VAL A 86 13.30 -11.70 -8.40
N GLN A 87 13.51 -11.97 -7.12
CA GLN A 87 13.25 -13.28 -6.53
C GLN A 87 11.89 -13.34 -5.81
N ALA A 88 11.46 -12.21 -5.27
CA ALA A 88 10.24 -12.16 -4.47
C ALA A 88 9.54 -10.82 -4.55
N LEU A 89 8.22 -10.87 -4.39
CA LEU A 89 7.36 -9.73 -4.15
C LEU A 89 6.76 -9.82 -2.75
N LEU A 90 6.81 -8.69 -2.05
CA LEU A 90 6.26 -8.52 -0.72
C LEU A 90 5.15 -7.48 -0.79
N GLY A 91 3.98 -7.75 -0.22
CA GLY A 91 2.83 -6.85 -0.30
C GLY A 91 2.16 -6.71 1.06
N TYR A 92 1.99 -5.48 1.54
CA TYR A 92 1.30 -5.21 2.81
C TYR A 92 -0.12 -4.73 2.58
N CYS A 93 -1.08 -5.34 3.27
CA CYS A 93 -2.50 -5.00 3.18
C CYS A 93 -2.97 -5.04 1.71
N VAL A 94 -3.45 -3.90 1.19
CA VAL A 94 -3.89 -3.73 -0.21
C VAL A 94 -2.75 -3.95 -1.21
N GLY A 95 -1.48 -3.78 -0.81
CA GLY A 95 -0.33 -4.07 -1.66
C GLY A 95 -0.25 -5.51 -2.12
N GLY A 96 -0.81 -6.43 -1.31
CA GLY A 96 -0.99 -7.82 -1.67
C GLY A 96 -1.77 -8.00 -2.99
N ALA A 97 -2.74 -7.12 -3.28
CA ALA A 97 -3.64 -7.27 -4.43
C ALA A 97 -2.91 -7.18 -5.77
N PHE A 98 -1.81 -6.45 -5.84
CA PHE A 98 -1.03 -6.26 -7.06
C PHE A 98 -0.04 -7.38 -7.33
N LEU A 99 0.33 -8.16 -6.31
CA LEU A 99 1.48 -9.05 -6.41
C LEU A 99 1.32 -10.11 -7.52
N PRO A 100 0.18 -10.82 -7.65
CA PRO A 100 0.10 -11.86 -8.67
C PRO A 100 0.24 -11.31 -10.09
N ALA A 101 -0.48 -10.24 -10.41
CA ALA A 101 -0.44 -9.62 -11.72
C ALA A 101 0.93 -8.99 -12.03
N LEU A 102 1.61 -8.44 -11.02
CA LEU A 102 2.98 -7.94 -11.18
C LEU A 102 3.99 -9.08 -11.35
N ALA A 103 3.85 -10.17 -10.58
CA ALA A 103 4.71 -11.35 -10.71
C ALA A 103 4.59 -11.95 -12.10
N ASP A 104 3.38 -12.17 -12.62
CA ASP A 104 3.18 -12.77 -13.95
C ASP A 104 3.93 -11.99 -15.05
N ARG A 105 3.92 -10.65 -14.99
CA ARG A 105 4.67 -9.79 -15.93
C ARG A 105 6.17 -9.95 -15.80
N LEU A 106 6.66 -9.94 -14.56
CA LEU A 106 8.09 -10.01 -14.27
C LEU A 106 8.66 -11.39 -14.58
N GLU A 107 7.94 -12.45 -14.23
CA GLU A 107 8.26 -13.84 -14.54
C GLU A 107 8.35 -14.07 -16.04
N GLN A 108 7.39 -13.53 -16.82
CA GLN A 108 7.47 -13.59 -18.29
C GLN A 108 8.71 -12.89 -18.84
N ALA A 109 9.17 -11.80 -18.22
CA ALA A 109 10.33 -11.05 -18.67
C ALA A 109 11.67 -11.69 -18.29
N GLN A 110 11.74 -12.42 -17.17
CA GLN A 110 12.99 -12.99 -16.64
C GLN A 110 13.10 -14.52 -16.79
N ASP A 111 12.02 -15.22 -17.14
CA ASP A 111 11.92 -16.68 -17.27
C ASP A 111 12.26 -17.45 -15.97
N GLU A 112 12.00 -16.84 -14.81
CA GLU A 112 12.16 -17.44 -13.49
C GLU A 112 10.97 -17.10 -12.58
N PRO A 113 10.50 -18.05 -11.76
CA PRO A 113 9.39 -17.82 -10.84
C PRO A 113 9.77 -16.86 -9.71
N ILE A 114 8.76 -16.18 -9.18
CA ILE A 114 8.86 -15.16 -8.14
C ILE A 114 8.01 -15.58 -6.93
N ASP A 115 8.63 -15.60 -5.76
CA ASP A 115 7.94 -15.90 -4.50
C ASP A 115 7.01 -14.76 -4.08
N LEU A 116 5.81 -15.11 -3.60
CA LEU A 116 4.83 -14.14 -3.10
C LEU A 116 4.72 -14.21 -1.59
N VAL A 117 4.97 -13.08 -0.93
CA VAL A 117 4.85 -12.94 0.53
C VAL A 117 3.84 -11.82 0.84
N LEU A 118 2.74 -12.20 1.46
CA LEU A 118 1.62 -11.31 1.76
C LEU A 118 1.63 -10.99 3.25
N PHE A 119 1.50 -9.72 3.62
CA PHE A 119 1.38 -9.30 5.02
C PHE A 119 0.00 -8.72 5.26
N ASP A 120 -0.79 -9.36 6.12
CA ASP A 120 -2.20 -9.02 6.36
C ASP A 120 -2.97 -8.73 5.04
N PRO A 121 -2.99 -9.63 4.04
CA PRO A 121 -3.62 -9.34 2.75
C PRO A 121 -5.12 -9.04 2.92
N GLU A 122 -5.57 -7.91 2.38
CA GLU A 122 -6.96 -7.45 2.49
C GLU A 122 -7.56 -7.16 1.10
N PRO A 123 -8.73 -7.75 0.77
CA PRO A 123 -9.51 -7.30 -0.37
C PRO A 123 -10.00 -5.87 -0.17
N VAL A 124 -9.95 -5.06 -1.22
CA VAL A 124 -10.52 -3.70 -1.17
C VAL A 124 -12.04 -3.76 -1.17
N THR A 125 -12.66 -3.04 -0.24
CA THR A 125 -14.12 -2.94 -0.15
C THR A 125 -14.57 -1.50 0.08
N VAL A 126 -15.82 -1.20 -0.23
CA VAL A 126 -16.40 0.12 0.09
C VAL A 126 -16.39 0.40 1.61
N ALA A 127 -16.52 -0.66 2.42
CA ALA A 127 -16.42 -0.55 3.88
C ALA A 127 -15.00 -0.16 4.33
N SER A 128 -13.95 -0.74 3.74
CA SER A 128 -12.56 -0.37 4.08
C SER A 128 -12.26 1.09 3.70
N LEU A 129 -12.76 1.56 2.54
CA LEU A 129 -12.68 2.98 2.15
C LEU A 129 -13.30 3.92 3.19
N HIS A 130 -14.48 3.58 3.71
CA HIS A 130 -15.11 4.35 4.79
C HIS A 130 -14.26 4.37 6.06
N ASP A 131 -13.73 3.20 6.46
CA ASP A 131 -12.91 3.09 7.66
C ASP A 131 -11.62 3.90 7.56
N ASP A 132 -10.97 3.90 6.41
CA ASP A 132 -9.75 4.67 6.17
C ASP A 132 -10.02 6.18 6.08
N PHE A 133 -11.15 6.58 5.49
CA PHE A 133 -11.61 7.97 5.56
C PHE A 133 -11.83 8.42 7.00
N ARG A 134 -12.55 7.63 7.81
CA ARG A 134 -12.77 7.93 9.24
C ARG A 134 -11.45 8.10 9.99
N LYS A 135 -10.52 7.14 9.86
CA LYS A 135 -9.19 7.24 10.50
C LYS A 135 -8.48 8.55 10.11
N THR A 136 -8.56 8.93 8.85
CA THR A 136 -7.91 10.15 8.35
C THR A 136 -8.56 11.41 8.92
N VAL A 137 -9.89 11.47 9.00
CA VAL A 137 -10.63 12.59 9.61
C VAL A 137 -10.36 12.69 11.11
N ASP A 138 -10.24 11.56 11.81
CA ASP A 138 -9.95 11.54 13.25
C ASP A 138 -8.62 12.23 13.58
N LEU A 139 -7.63 12.11 12.70
CA LEU A 139 -6.32 12.77 12.82
C LEU A 139 -6.36 14.30 12.61
N MET A 140 -7.44 14.86 12.05
CA MET A 140 -7.55 16.30 11.79
C MET A 140 -7.87 17.08 13.07
N SER A 141 -6.86 17.50 13.81
CA SER A 141 -7.02 18.23 15.08
C SER A 141 -7.70 19.60 14.97
N ALA A 142 -7.72 20.21 13.78
CA ALA A 142 -8.36 21.50 13.53
C ALA A 142 -9.89 21.45 13.36
N LEU A 143 -10.45 20.24 13.21
CA LEU A 143 -11.89 20.02 13.15
C LEU A 143 -12.42 19.70 14.54
N SER A 144 -13.61 20.23 14.86
CA SER A 144 -14.35 19.90 16.07
C SER A 144 -14.89 18.46 16.03
N ALA A 145 -15.28 17.93 17.18
CA ALA A 145 -15.86 16.59 17.28
C ALA A 145 -17.16 16.44 16.48
N ASP A 146 -18.01 17.47 16.46
CA ASP A 146 -19.27 17.46 15.71
C ASP A 146 -19.00 17.42 14.19
N GLU A 147 -18.05 18.21 13.71
CA GLU A 147 -17.69 18.20 12.29
C GLU A 147 -17.10 16.87 11.84
N LYS A 148 -16.26 16.25 12.66
CA LYS A 148 -15.75 14.90 12.37
C LYS A 148 -16.89 13.89 12.31
N THR A 149 -17.83 13.99 13.25
CA THR A 149 -19.01 13.11 13.29
C THR A 149 -19.86 13.26 12.03
N ASP A 150 -20.12 14.50 11.60
CA ASP A 150 -20.90 14.80 10.39
C ASP A 150 -20.19 14.30 9.12
N LEU A 151 -18.87 14.52 9.01
CA LEU A 151 -18.08 14.02 7.88
C LEU A 151 -18.13 12.49 7.80
N VAL A 152 -17.96 11.79 8.92
CA VAL A 152 -18.02 10.33 8.98
C VAL A 152 -19.43 9.83 8.66
N ALA A 153 -20.48 10.52 9.13
CA ALA A 153 -21.86 10.20 8.78
C ALA A 153 -22.12 10.34 7.28
N ASN A 154 -21.66 11.43 6.66
CA ASN A 154 -21.78 11.64 5.21
C ASN A 154 -21.02 10.59 4.41
N ALA A 155 -19.81 10.23 4.84
CA ALA A 155 -19.03 9.15 4.23
C ALA A 155 -19.75 7.80 4.32
N ARG A 156 -20.46 7.53 5.43
CA ARG A 156 -21.25 6.32 5.60
C ARG A 156 -22.44 6.24 4.62
N GLU A 157 -23.07 7.38 4.32
CA GLU A 157 -24.14 7.44 3.30
C GLU A 157 -23.60 7.22 1.88
N ILE A 158 -22.35 7.60 1.63
CA ILE A 158 -21.66 7.35 0.35
C ILE A 158 -21.25 5.88 0.23
N CYS A 159 -20.70 5.31 1.30
CA CYS A 159 -20.09 3.99 1.35
C CYS A 159 -21.08 2.89 1.77
N VAL A 160 -22.22 2.81 1.09
CA VAL A 160 -23.18 1.71 1.29
C VAL A 160 -22.67 0.41 0.63
N PRO A 161 -23.05 -0.78 1.14
CA PRO A 161 -22.53 -2.06 0.64
C PRO A 161 -22.70 -2.29 -0.86
N GLU A 162 -23.78 -1.76 -1.45
CA GLU A 162 -24.11 -1.91 -2.87
C GLU A 162 -23.48 -0.84 -3.76
N ALA A 163 -22.69 0.08 -3.21
CA ALA A 163 -22.06 1.14 -3.97
C ALA A 163 -20.93 0.61 -4.86
N GLU A 164 -20.85 1.13 -6.08
CA GLU A 164 -19.68 0.95 -6.93
C GLU A 164 -18.46 1.66 -6.32
N PHE A 165 -17.35 0.92 -6.13
CA PHE A 165 -16.17 1.41 -5.43
C PHE A 165 -15.65 2.72 -6.01
N THR A 166 -15.46 2.80 -7.32
CA THR A 166 -14.94 4.00 -8.00
C THR A 166 -15.85 5.22 -7.81
N SER A 167 -17.17 5.01 -7.74
CA SER A 167 -18.13 6.09 -7.49
C SER A 167 -18.06 6.58 -6.04
N ALA A 168 -17.97 5.66 -5.08
CA ALA A 168 -17.79 5.98 -3.66
C ALA A 168 -16.45 6.70 -3.42
N ALA A 169 -15.35 6.17 -3.95
CA ALA A 169 -14.00 6.72 -3.93
C ALA A 169 -13.95 8.20 -4.35
N ARG A 170 -14.60 8.55 -5.48
CA ARG A 170 -14.68 9.94 -5.94
C ARG A 170 -15.40 10.83 -4.92
N LYS A 171 -16.59 10.43 -4.47
CA LYS A 171 -17.40 11.22 -3.53
C LYS A 171 -16.70 11.40 -2.18
N VAL A 172 -16.03 10.36 -1.67
CA VAL A 172 -15.22 10.43 -0.45
C VAL A 172 -14.02 11.36 -0.63
N SER A 173 -13.39 11.38 -1.81
CA SER A 173 -12.29 12.31 -2.12
C SER A 173 -12.74 13.76 -2.13
N ASP A 174 -13.94 14.05 -2.65
CA ASP A 174 -14.53 15.38 -2.62
C ASP A 174 -14.82 15.82 -1.17
N LEU A 175 -15.40 14.92 -0.37
CA LEU A 175 -15.65 15.16 1.06
C LEU A 175 -14.35 15.42 1.84
N TYR A 176 -13.29 14.68 1.53
CA TYR A 176 -11.96 14.89 2.12
C TYR A 176 -11.37 16.25 1.76
N ARG A 177 -11.49 16.67 0.50
CA ARG A 177 -11.03 17.98 0.03
C ARG A 177 -11.69 19.12 0.80
N ASP A 178 -13.00 19.05 0.99
CA ASP A 178 -13.75 20.06 1.74
C ASP A 178 -13.32 20.12 3.22
N ALA A 179 -13.08 18.95 3.84
CA ALA A 179 -12.60 18.84 5.20
C ALA A 179 -11.20 19.45 5.37
N VAL A 180 -10.26 19.14 4.47
CA VAL A 180 -8.91 19.69 4.48
C VAL A 180 -8.94 21.20 4.26
N GLY A 181 -9.71 21.69 3.27
CA GLY A 181 -9.85 23.13 3.02
C GLY A 181 -10.35 23.89 4.23
N THR A 182 -11.35 23.35 4.93
CA THR A 182 -11.89 23.93 6.17
C THR A 182 -10.84 23.95 7.29
N ALA A 183 -10.15 22.82 7.51
CA ALA A 183 -9.13 22.68 8.54
C ALA A 183 -7.95 23.65 8.31
N PHE A 184 -7.46 23.75 7.08
CA PHE A 184 -6.29 24.57 6.73
C PHE A 184 -6.59 26.07 6.78
N ALA A 185 -7.78 26.49 6.31
CA ALA A 185 -8.22 27.88 6.40
C ALA A 185 -8.27 28.35 7.87
N ARG A 186 -8.69 27.48 8.81
CA ARG A 186 -8.72 27.79 10.25
C ARG A 186 -7.34 27.92 10.87
N LEU A 187 -6.38 27.13 10.40
CA LEU A 187 -5.00 27.18 10.86
C LEU A 187 -4.19 28.32 10.21
N GLY A 188 -4.77 29.04 9.25
CA GLY A 188 -4.06 30.07 8.47
C GLY A 188 -2.93 29.50 7.64
N LEU A 189 -3.03 28.23 7.23
CA LEU A 189 -2.05 27.55 6.39
C LEU A 189 -2.27 27.90 4.92
N ASP A 190 -1.18 27.82 4.15
CA ASP A 190 -1.20 28.09 2.71
C ASP A 190 -2.07 27.08 1.95
N GLU A 191 -2.78 27.57 0.94
CA GLU A 191 -3.63 26.77 0.06
C GLU A 191 -2.82 25.71 -0.66
N SER A 192 -1.57 26.02 -1.05
CA SER A 192 -0.68 25.03 -1.69
C SER A 192 -0.39 23.82 -0.80
N LEU A 193 -0.31 24.02 0.52
CA LEU A 193 -0.10 22.91 1.47
C LEU A 193 -1.38 22.07 1.60
N SER A 194 -2.55 22.69 1.57
CA SER A 194 -3.83 21.97 1.56
C SER A 194 -3.97 21.09 0.31
N GLU A 195 -3.53 21.59 -0.84
CA GLU A 195 -3.53 20.84 -2.10
C GLU A 195 -2.61 19.62 -2.04
N GLU A 196 -1.43 19.73 -1.42
CA GLU A 196 -0.52 18.59 -1.24
C GLU A 196 -1.15 17.47 -0.41
N PHE A 197 -1.83 17.78 0.68
CA PHE A 197 -2.54 16.79 1.50
C PHE A 197 -3.67 16.12 0.72
N VAL A 198 -4.44 16.90 -0.04
CA VAL A 198 -5.50 16.35 -0.88
C VAL A 198 -4.93 15.46 -1.98
N GLN A 199 -3.82 15.85 -2.63
CA GLN A 199 -3.15 15.06 -3.65
C GLN A 199 -2.67 13.70 -3.13
N VAL A 200 -2.16 13.64 -1.89
CA VAL A 200 -1.78 12.36 -1.27
C VAL A 200 -3.00 11.46 -1.08
N PHE A 201 -4.10 12.00 -0.53
CA PHE A 201 -5.33 11.22 -0.33
C PHE A 201 -5.92 10.75 -1.65
N GLN A 202 -5.92 11.60 -2.69
CA GLN A 202 -6.34 11.22 -4.04
C GLN A 202 -5.48 10.09 -4.61
N SER A 203 -4.16 10.15 -4.42
CA SER A 203 -3.25 9.08 -4.83
C SER A 203 -3.53 7.78 -4.11
N TYR A 204 -3.88 7.84 -2.81
CA TYR A 204 -4.25 6.67 -2.01
C TYR A 204 -5.56 6.06 -2.50
N VAL A 205 -6.60 6.87 -2.68
CA VAL A 205 -7.89 6.40 -3.19
C VAL A 205 -7.78 5.84 -4.60
N SER A 206 -6.96 6.44 -5.47
CA SER A 206 -6.64 5.89 -6.79
C SER A 206 -5.98 4.52 -6.69
N TYR A 207 -5.05 4.34 -5.74
CA TYR A 207 -4.39 3.06 -5.49
C TYR A 207 -5.38 1.99 -5.00
N LEU A 208 -6.32 2.35 -4.10
CA LEU A 208 -7.38 1.44 -3.67
C LEU A 208 -8.31 1.06 -4.84
N ALA A 209 -8.69 2.03 -5.67
CA ALA A 209 -9.56 1.78 -6.82
C ALA A 209 -8.90 0.83 -7.83
N ALA A 210 -7.61 1.05 -8.12
CA ALA A 210 -6.81 0.14 -8.93
C ALA A 210 -6.74 -1.28 -8.34
N ALA A 211 -6.53 -1.41 -7.03
CA ALA A 211 -6.53 -2.71 -6.38
C ALA A 211 -7.90 -3.41 -6.43
N ALA A 212 -9.01 -2.66 -6.39
CA ALA A 212 -10.36 -3.21 -6.51
C ALA A 212 -10.70 -3.73 -7.91
N GLU A 213 -9.99 -3.28 -8.95
CA GLU A 213 -10.11 -3.82 -10.31
C GLU A 213 -9.43 -5.19 -10.47
N LEU A 214 -8.55 -5.56 -9.53
CA LEU A 214 -7.82 -6.81 -9.55
C LEU A 214 -8.60 -7.92 -8.87
N SER A 215 -8.45 -9.15 -9.37
CA SER A 215 -8.93 -10.39 -8.75
C SER A 215 -7.77 -11.15 -8.10
N PRO A 216 -7.16 -10.65 -7.00
CA PRO A 216 -5.93 -11.21 -6.47
C PRO A 216 -6.09 -12.60 -5.84
N GLN A 217 -7.32 -12.98 -5.48
CA GLN A 217 -7.66 -14.24 -4.85
C GLN A 217 -7.19 -15.45 -5.67
N ASP A 218 -7.28 -15.37 -7.00
CA ASP A 218 -6.88 -16.44 -7.91
C ASP A 218 -5.35 -16.63 -7.93
N GLY A 219 -4.60 -15.54 -7.69
CA GLY A 219 -3.15 -15.52 -7.74
C GLY A 219 -2.45 -15.68 -6.38
N TRP A 220 -3.17 -15.48 -5.27
CA TRP A 220 -2.62 -15.66 -3.92
C TRP A 220 -2.37 -17.11 -3.55
N GLY A 221 -2.99 -18.07 -4.24
CA GLY A 221 -2.86 -19.51 -3.97
C GLY A 221 -1.46 -20.11 -4.13
N ARG A 222 -0.45 -19.33 -4.54
CA ARG A 222 0.97 -19.70 -4.56
C ARG A 222 1.83 -18.97 -3.52
N GLY A 223 1.27 -18.02 -2.80
CA GLY A 223 1.98 -17.19 -1.83
C GLY A 223 1.82 -17.66 -0.39
N VAL A 224 2.66 -17.11 0.49
CA VAL A 224 2.57 -17.29 1.94
C VAL A 224 2.02 -16.01 2.56
N ALA A 225 0.91 -16.11 3.30
CA ALA A 225 0.36 -15.02 4.10
C ALA A 225 0.95 -15.02 5.50
N LEU A 226 1.45 -13.88 5.95
CA LEU A 226 1.84 -13.61 7.32
C LEU A 226 0.77 -12.67 7.90
N THR A 227 0.04 -13.14 8.91
CA THR A 227 -1.08 -12.40 9.49
C THR A 227 -0.81 -12.00 10.92
N SER A 228 -1.35 -10.85 11.32
CA SER A 228 -1.42 -10.41 12.71
C SER A 228 -2.42 -11.26 13.50
N ARG A 229 -2.61 -10.95 14.79
CA ARG A 229 -3.38 -11.80 15.72
C ARG A 229 -4.78 -12.15 15.22
N GLU A 230 -5.37 -11.24 14.46
CA GLU A 230 -6.61 -11.44 13.74
C GLU A 230 -6.21 -11.75 12.30
N SER A 231 -6.47 -12.98 11.84
CA SER A 231 -6.27 -13.36 10.43
C SER A 231 -6.93 -12.32 9.53
N SER A 232 -6.33 -12.04 8.37
CA SER A 232 -6.91 -11.09 7.42
C SER A 232 -7.91 -11.78 6.50
N PRO A 233 -8.95 -11.08 6.01
CA PRO A 233 -9.94 -11.66 5.10
C PRO A 233 -9.32 -12.30 3.84
N GLY A 234 -8.17 -11.80 3.38
CA GLY A 234 -7.47 -12.33 2.21
C GLY A 234 -6.62 -13.57 2.47
N ALA A 235 -6.26 -13.86 3.71
CA ALA A 235 -5.31 -14.93 4.03
C ALA A 235 -5.81 -16.33 3.65
N VAL A 236 -7.13 -16.54 3.64
CA VAL A 236 -7.78 -17.82 3.24
C VAL A 236 -7.47 -18.24 1.81
N HIS A 237 -7.03 -17.31 0.96
CA HIS A 237 -6.68 -17.58 -0.43
C HIS A 237 -5.18 -17.88 -0.64
N ALA A 238 -4.35 -17.74 0.40
CA ALA A 238 -2.92 -18.05 0.32
C ALA A 238 -2.68 -19.58 0.37
N ALA A 239 -1.54 -20.04 -0.15
CA ALA A 239 -1.13 -21.45 -0.03
C ALA A 239 -0.89 -21.84 1.44
N GLU A 240 -0.32 -20.92 2.21
CA GLU A 240 -0.01 -21.10 3.62
C GLU A 240 -0.28 -19.80 4.37
N GLU A 241 -0.78 -19.91 5.60
CA GLU A 241 -0.92 -18.79 6.54
C GLU A 241 -0.06 -19.01 7.79
N LEU A 242 0.79 -18.04 8.09
CA LEU A 242 1.58 -17.94 9.32
C LEU A 242 1.00 -16.83 10.19
N ASN A 243 0.33 -17.20 11.28
CA ASN A 243 -0.27 -16.25 12.20
C ASN A 243 0.69 -15.82 13.32
N PHE A 244 0.74 -14.52 13.61
CA PHE A 244 1.56 -13.91 14.63
C PHE A 244 0.68 -13.17 15.65
N LEU A 245 0.86 -13.46 16.94
CA LEU A 245 0.10 -12.82 18.03
C LEU A 245 0.57 -11.38 18.30
N VAL A 246 0.37 -10.49 17.33
CA VAL A 246 0.67 -9.05 17.37
C VAL A 246 -0.51 -8.23 16.87
N ARG A 247 -0.50 -6.92 17.09
CA ARG A 247 -1.55 -6.05 16.53
C ARG A 247 -1.33 -5.87 15.02
N PRO A 248 -2.38 -5.62 14.22
CA PRO A 248 -2.24 -5.42 12.76
C PRO A 248 -1.17 -4.39 12.37
N GLY A 249 -1.15 -3.24 13.08
CA GLY A 249 -0.15 -2.19 12.85
C GLY A 249 1.28 -2.52 13.31
N ASP A 250 1.50 -3.61 14.04
CA ASP A 250 2.82 -3.97 14.61
C ASP A 250 3.50 -5.10 13.82
N LEU A 251 2.81 -5.72 12.85
CA LEU A 251 3.28 -6.95 12.17
C LEU A 251 4.67 -6.80 11.56
N LEU A 252 4.90 -5.73 10.78
CA LEU A 252 6.20 -5.47 10.14
C LEU A 252 7.32 -5.12 11.14
N GLY A 253 6.98 -4.80 12.39
CA GLY A 253 7.93 -4.53 13.47
C GLY A 253 8.27 -5.75 14.32
N ASP A 254 7.69 -6.93 14.06
CA ASP A 254 7.96 -8.13 14.84
C ASP A 254 9.16 -8.93 14.29
N PRO A 255 10.20 -9.21 15.10
CA PRO A 255 11.37 -9.97 14.63
C PRO A 255 11.05 -11.38 14.11
N ARG A 256 9.99 -12.02 14.62
CA ARG A 256 9.58 -13.38 14.19
C ARG A 256 9.03 -13.36 12.77
N VAL A 257 8.42 -12.25 12.36
CA VAL A 257 7.94 -12.03 10.99
C VAL A 257 9.14 -11.92 10.05
N ALA A 258 10.16 -11.12 10.40
CA ALA A 258 11.39 -11.01 9.62
C ALA A 258 12.15 -12.34 9.51
N GLU A 259 12.21 -13.13 10.59
CA GLU A 259 12.77 -14.48 10.58
C GLU A 259 11.99 -15.43 9.65
N ALA A 260 10.65 -15.38 9.69
CA ALA A 260 9.81 -16.19 8.81
C ALA A 260 10.07 -15.85 7.33
N VAL A 261 10.10 -14.57 6.97
CA VAL A 261 10.40 -14.14 5.60
C VAL A 261 11.81 -14.57 5.18
N SER A 262 12.79 -14.45 6.06
CA SER A 262 14.15 -14.92 5.78
C SER A 262 14.22 -16.42 5.51
N ARG A 263 13.33 -17.23 6.11
CA ARG A 263 13.23 -18.67 5.85
C ARG A 263 12.50 -18.97 4.54
N ILE A 264 11.46 -18.21 4.22
CA ILE A 264 10.69 -18.35 2.98
C ILE A 264 11.59 -18.05 1.77
N LEU A 265 12.46 -17.03 1.88
CA LEU A 265 13.27 -16.52 0.76
C LEU A 265 14.72 -17.06 0.70
N ARG A 266 15.01 -18.13 1.45
CA ARG A 266 16.34 -18.77 1.51
C ARG A 266 16.49 -19.83 0.44
#